data_AF-W1U4B3-F1
#
_entry.id   AF-W1U4B3-F1
#
_cell.length_a   1.000
_cell.length_b   1.000
_cell.length_c   1.000
_cell.angle_alpha   90.00
_cell.angle_beta   90.00
_cell.angle_gamma   90.00
#
_symmetry.space_group_name_H-M   'P 1'
#
loop_
_entity.id
_entity.type
_entity.pdbx_description
1 polymer ?
#
loop_
_entity_poly.entity_id
_entity_poly.type
_entity_poly.pdbx_seq_one_letter_code
_entity_poly.pdbx_strand_id
1 'polypeptide(L)' 'MYQNIEGIKEKVTYEEKGIKETVEINFNKVDFDKLATLPGMYTDKNTRKTKKVSMKASKELLTSKGFKEITDGKFEKLK' A
#
# COMPACT_ATOMS: atom_id res chain seq x y z
N MET A 1 9.09 -9.29 -4.88
CA MET A 1 9.92 -8.20 -5.47
C MET A 1 10.38 -7.13 -4.47
N TYR A 2 9.87 -7.11 -3.23
CA TYR A 2 10.11 -6.03 -2.27
C TYR A 2 11.00 -6.40 -1.07
N GLN A 3 11.39 -7.67 -0.96
CA GLN A 3 12.12 -8.25 0.19
C GLN A 3 13.48 -7.59 0.49
N ASN A 4 14.08 -6.89 -0.47
CA ASN A 4 15.37 -6.21 -0.30
C ASN A 4 15.24 -4.78 0.26
N ILE A 5 14.02 -4.33 0.58
CA ILE A 5 13.78 -3.00 1.13
C ILE A 5 13.53 -3.14 2.63
N GLU A 6 14.39 -2.51 3.42
CA GLU A 6 14.23 -2.49 4.88
C GLU A 6 12.84 -1.93 5.25
N GLY A 7 12.18 -2.60 6.20
CA GLY A 7 10.85 -2.22 6.65
C GLY A 7 9.70 -2.71 5.77
N ILE A 8 9.96 -3.48 4.70
CA ILE A 8 8.89 -4.10 3.89
C ILE A 8 8.94 -5.63 4.02
N LYS A 9 7.78 -6.24 4.26
CA LYS A 9 7.58 -7.69 4.18
C LYS A 9 6.54 -8.00 3.12
N GLU A 10 6.80 -9.04 2.34
CA GLU A 10 5.94 -9.49 1.24
C GLU A 10 5.64 -10.97 1.44
N LYS A 11 4.36 -11.35 1.32
CA LYS A 11 3.91 -12.73 1.34
C LYS A 11 3.00 -12.98 0.16
N VAL A 12 3.35 -13.97 -0.66
CA VAL A 12 2.54 -14.43 -1.78
C VAL A 12 1.90 -15.76 -1.38
N THR A 13 0.58 -15.86 -1.54
CA THR A 13 -0.20 -17.08 -1.28
C THR A 13 -0.90 -17.50 -2.56
N TYR A 14 -0.77 -18.78 -2.90
CA TYR A 14 -1.44 -19.38 -4.05
C TYR A 14 -2.72 -20.04 -3.55
N GLU A 15 -3.86 -19.56 -4.02
CA GLU A 15 -5.18 -20.07 -3.69
C GLU A 15 -5.83 -20.64 -4.95
N GLU A 16 -6.83 -21.50 -4.82
CA GLU A 16 -7.48 -22.16 -5.97
C GLU A 16 -8.04 -21.17 -7.01
N LYS A 17 -8.46 -19.98 -6.55
CA LYS A 17 -9.10 -18.95 -7.38
C LYS A 17 -8.14 -17.84 -7.84
N GLY A 18 -6.86 -17.93 -7.49
CA GLY A 18 -5.87 -16.94 -7.88
C GLY A 18 -4.74 -16.76 -6.89
N ILE A 19 -4.01 -15.67 -7.06
CA ILE A 19 -2.84 -15.35 -6.24
C ILE A 19 -3.20 -14.17 -5.34
N LYS A 20 -2.90 -14.31 -4.05
CA LYS A 20 -3.04 -13.23 -3.07
C LYS A 20 -1.66 -12.78 -2.61
N GLU A 21 -1.31 -11.54 -2.96
CA GLU A 21 -0.12 -10.87 -2.43
C GLU A 21 -0.51 -10.00 -1.23
N THR A 22 0.26 -10.11 -0.16
CA THR A 22 0.14 -9.26 1.05
C THR A 22 1.46 -8.55 1.28
N VAL A 23 1.41 -7.22 1.32
CA VAL A 23 2.56 -6.36 1.60
C VAL A 23 2.33 -5.64 2.92
N GLU A 24 3.27 -5.77 3.84
CA GLU A 24 3.31 -5.08 5.13
C GLU A 24 4.45 -4.07 5.12
N ILE A 25 4.16 -2.81 5.45
CA ILE A 25 5.13 -1.71 5.43
C ILE A 25 5.23 -1.12 6.84
N ASN A 26 6.46 -1.10 7.37
CA ASN A 26 6.80 -0.43 8.62
C ASN A 26 7.29 0.99 8.33
N PHE A 27 6.41 1.98 8.50
CA PHE A 27 6.74 3.39 8.26
C PHE A 27 7.79 3.99 9.21
N ASN A 28 8.15 3.32 10.30
CA ASN A 28 9.25 3.76 11.17
C ASN A 28 10.63 3.31 10.68
N LYS A 29 10.69 2.39 9.70
CA LYS A 29 11.93 1.81 9.20
C LYS A 29 12.14 2.00 7.69
N VAL A 30 11.05 2.09 6.94
CA VAL A 30 11.11 2.12 5.48
C VAL A 30 11.77 3.39 4.93
N ASP A 31 12.53 3.24 3.85
CA ASP A 31 12.98 4.36 3.04
C ASP A 31 11.82 4.87 2.17
N PHE A 32 11.30 6.05 2.53
CA PHE A 32 10.18 6.68 1.83
C PHE A 32 10.47 7.05 0.37
N ASP A 33 11.74 7.25 -0.01
CA ASP A 33 12.09 7.54 -1.40
C ASP A 33 12.00 6.27 -2.24
N LYS A 34 12.46 5.13 -1.70
CA LYS A 34 12.28 3.82 -2.35
C LYS A 34 10.82 3.40 -2.39
N LEU A 35 10.08 3.57 -1.29
CA LEU A 35 8.66 3.22 -1.19
C LEU A 35 7.83 3.89 -2.28
N ALA A 36 8.05 5.20 -2.53
CA ALA A 36 7.29 5.95 -3.52
C ALA A 36 7.56 5.53 -4.98
N THR A 37 8.60 4.73 -5.24
CA THR A 37 8.92 4.21 -6.57
C THR A 37 8.37 2.80 -6.82
N LEU A 38 7.80 2.16 -5.79
CA LEU A 38 7.32 0.80 -5.91
C LEU A 38 6.03 0.72 -6.74
N PRO A 39 5.92 -0.26 -7.66
CA PRO A 39 4.69 -0.51 -8.40
C PRO A 39 3.51 -0.71 -7.46
N GLY A 40 2.37 -0.11 -7.81
CA GLY A 40 1.13 -0.24 -7.03
C GLY A 40 1.08 0.61 -5.75
N MET A 41 2.15 1.30 -5.36
CA MET A 41 2.13 2.21 -4.21
C MET A 41 1.58 3.59 -4.58
N TYR A 42 0.60 4.05 -3.81
CA TYR A 42 0.11 5.42 -3.86
C TYR A 42 0.59 6.16 -2.61
N THR A 43 1.38 7.21 -2.80
CA THR A 43 1.83 8.09 -1.72
C THR A 43 1.40 9.52 -2.01
N ASP A 44 1.07 10.26 -0.97
CA ASP A 44 0.71 11.67 -1.13
C ASP A 44 1.95 12.52 -1.44
N LYS A 45 1.75 13.71 -2.03
CA LYS A 45 2.84 14.61 -2.45
C LYS A 45 3.82 14.99 -1.33
N ASN A 46 3.37 14.99 -0.07
CA ASN A 46 4.19 15.35 1.08
C ASN A 46 4.91 14.15 1.70
N THR A 47 4.48 12.90 1.43
CA THR A 47 5.02 11.69 2.09
C THR A 47 6.54 11.64 2.04
N ARG A 48 7.16 11.90 0.86
CA ARG A 48 8.63 11.90 0.72
C ARG A 48 9.31 13.05 1.46
N LYS A 49 8.71 14.24 1.44
CA LYS A 49 9.26 15.45 2.07
C LYS A 49 9.25 15.33 3.60
N THR A 50 8.16 14.82 4.16
CA THR A 50 7.96 14.72 5.62
C THR A 50 8.45 13.41 6.21
N LYS A 51 8.74 12.41 5.36
CA LYS A 51 9.06 11.03 5.76
C LYS A 51 7.99 10.46 6.71
N LYS A 52 6.72 10.79 6.43
CA LYS A 52 5.54 10.42 7.22
C LYS A 52 4.35 10.16 6.31
N VAL A 53 3.42 9.34 6.77
CA VAL A 53 2.13 9.11 6.10
C VAL A 53 1.02 9.81 6.88
N SER A 54 0.16 10.54 6.18
CA SER A 54 -1.05 11.14 6.75
C SER A 54 -2.26 10.33 6.35
N MET A 55 -2.97 9.77 7.34
CA MET A 55 -4.19 9.00 7.07
C MET A 55 -5.25 9.81 6.30
N LYS A 56 -5.40 11.10 6.64
CA LYS A 56 -6.31 12.01 5.94
C LYS A 56 -5.92 12.19 4.47
N ALA A 57 -4.64 12.48 4.21
CA ALA A 57 -4.16 12.70 2.85
C ALA A 57 -4.22 11.41 2.00
N SER A 58 -3.91 10.25 2.61
CA SER A 58 -4.03 8.95 1.94
C SER A 58 -5.48 8.65 1.55
N LYS A 59 -6.45 8.94 2.44
CA LYS A 59 -7.87 8.75 2.14
C LYS A 59 -8.33 9.63 0.97
N GLU A 60 -7.98 10.91 0.99
CA GLU A 60 -8.30 11.85 -0.11
C GLU A 60 -7.68 11.39 -1.44
N LEU A 61 -6.41 10.98 -1.42
CA LEU A 61 -5.71 10.49 -2.61
C LEU A 61 -6.37 9.23 -3.18
N LEU A 62 -6.61 8.20 -2.35
CA LEU A 62 -7.15 6.93 -2.81
C LEU A 62 -8.57 7.10 -3.36
N THR A 63 -9.43 7.87 -2.69
CA THR A 63 -10.78 8.17 -3.21
C THR A 63 -10.70 8.92 -4.55
N SER A 64 -9.78 9.88 -4.71
CA SER A 64 -9.59 10.59 -5.99
C SER A 64 -9.16 9.67 -7.14
N LYS A 65 -8.59 8.50 -6.84
CA LYS A 65 -8.18 7.48 -7.81
C LYS A 65 -9.27 6.41 -8.04
N GLY A 66 -10.45 6.58 -7.44
CA GLY A 66 -11.59 5.68 -7.60
C GLY A 66 -11.60 4.48 -6.65
N PHE A 67 -10.69 4.43 -5.67
CA PHE A 67 -10.74 3.40 -4.62
C PHE A 67 -11.89 3.66 -3.64
N LYS A 68 -12.44 2.59 -3.07
CA LYS A 68 -13.47 2.63 -2.02
C LYS A 68 -12.88 2.14 -0.70
N GLU A 69 -13.21 2.80 0.39
CA GLU A 69 -12.87 2.36 1.74
C GLU A 69 -13.79 1.21 2.16
N ILE A 70 -13.21 0.12 2.67
CA ILE A 70 -13.94 -1.04 3.19
C ILE A 70 -13.63 -1.15 4.69
N THR A 71 -14.64 -0.97 5.54
CA THR A 71 -14.48 -0.99 7.01
C THR A 71 -15.00 -2.26 7.67
N ASP A 72 -15.84 -3.04 6.98
CA ASP A 72 -16.46 -4.28 7.47
C ASP A 72 -15.81 -5.56 6.92
N GLY A 73 -14.70 -5.41 6.19
CA GLY A 73 -13.97 -6.52 5.56
C GLY A 73 -14.67 -7.14 4.35
N LYS A 74 -15.78 -6.58 3.86
CA LYS A 74 -16.52 -7.12 2.72
C LYS A 74 -16.07 -6.45 1.43
N PHE A 75 -15.18 -7.12 0.71
CA PHE A 75 -14.76 -6.69 -0.63
C PHE A 75 -15.91 -6.92 -1.62
N GLU A 76 -16.16 -5.93 -2.49
CA GLU A 76 -17.02 -6.15 -3.66
C GLU A 76 -16.39 -7.25 -4.52
N LYS A 77 -17.18 -8.27 -4.92
CA LYS A 77 -16.72 -9.25 -5.89
C LYS A 77 -16.36 -8.51 -7.18
N LEU A 78 -15.13 -8.71 -7.65
CA LEU A 78 -14.74 -8.31 -9.00
C LEU A 78 -15.72 -8.98 -9.97
N LYS A 79 -16.37 -8.17 -10.81
CA LYS A 79 -17.30 -8.64 -11.84
C LYS A 79 -16.55 -9.29 -12.98
#